data_AF-A0A9Q1HP96-F1
#
_entry.id   AF-A0A9Q1HP96-F1
#
_cell.length_a   1.000
_cell.length_b   1.000
_cell.length_c   1.000
_cell.angle_alpha   90.00
_cell.angle_beta   90.00
_cell.angle_gamma   90.00
#
_symmetry.space_group_name_H-M   'P 1'
#
loop_
_entity.id
_entity.type
_entity.pdbx_description
1 polymer ?
#
loop_
_entity_poly.entity_id
_entity_poly.type
_entity_poly.pdbx_seq_one_letter_code
_entity_poly.pdbx_strand_id
1 'polypeptide(L)' 'MMMSVFLLLLMLGVFVQESMADIVVTQSPSAQAVQQGDTVSISCTVSQSVYYHSSNGHFL' A
#
# COMPACT_ATOMS: atom_id res chain seq x y z
N MET A 1 23.09 7.37 36.09
CA MET A 1 21.84 6.59 35.96
C MET A 1 20.77 7.37 35.18
N MET A 2 20.55 8.66 35.49
CA MET A 2 19.55 9.51 34.80
C MET A 2 19.85 9.80 33.31
N MET A 3 21.12 10.08 32.96
CA MET A 3 21.52 10.48 31.60
C MET A 3 21.38 9.35 30.56
N SER A 4 21.69 8.12 30.96
CA SER A 4 21.66 6.95 30.07
C SER A 4 20.23 6.55 29.67
N VAL A 5 19.27 6.69 30.59
CA VAL A 5 17.85 6.43 30.30
C VAL A 5 17.30 7.47 29.32
N PHE A 6 17.70 8.74 29.46
CA PHE A 6 17.30 9.81 28.56
C PHE A 6 17.76 9.56 27.11
N LEU A 7 19.01 9.12 26.94
CA LEU A 7 19.57 8.76 25.63
C LEU A 7 18.85 7.55 25.03
N LEU A 8 18.51 6.56 25.85
CA LEU A 8 17.82 5.34 25.41
C LEU A 8 16.39 5.65 24.92
N LEU A 9 15.69 6.57 25.60
CA LEU A 9 14.36 7.03 25.21
C LEU A 9 14.36 7.86 23.92
N LEU A 10 15.38 8.69 23.68
CA LEU A 10 15.56 9.41 22.41
C LEU A 10 15.81 8.44 21.24
N MET A 11 16.66 7.43 21.46
CA MET A 11 16.93 6.39 20.47
C MET A 11 15.68 5.55 20.15
N LEU A 12 14.84 5.26 21.15
CA LEU A 12 13.57 4.56 20.96
C LEU A 12 12.54 5.42 20.22
N GLY A 13 12.47 6.73 20.53
CA GLY A 13 11.57 7.68 19.88
C GLY A 13 11.87 7.92 18.40
N VAL A 14 13.13 7.81 17.99
CA VAL A 14 13.54 7.84 16.58
C VAL A 14 13.22 6.53 15.85
N PHE A 15 13.06 5.42 16.58
CA PHE A 15 12.80 4.09 16.00
C PHE A 15 11.34 3.87 15.60
N VAL A 16 10.42 4.74 16.05
CA VAL A 16 8.98 4.69 15.75
C VAL A 16 8.62 5.66 14.61
N GLN A 17 9.44 5.71 13.57
CA GLN A 17 9.02 6.35 12.32
C GLN A 17 8.10 5.36 11.61
N GLU A 18 6.83 5.38 12.00
CA GLU A 18 5.70 4.71 11.37
C GLU A 18 5.78 4.91 9.85
N SER A 19 6.40 3.96 9.14
CA SER A 19 6.35 3.93 7.68
C SER A 19 5.00 3.37 7.29
N MET A 20 3.96 4.19 7.41
CA MET A 20 2.70 3.94 6.73
C MET A 20 2.97 4.21 5.25
N ALA A 21 3.48 3.20 4.54
CA ALA A 21 3.57 3.29 3.09
C ALA A 21 2.14 3.36 2.54
N ASP A 22 1.81 4.43 1.82
CA ASP A 22 0.48 4.59 1.24
C ASP A 22 0.15 3.42 0.32
N ILE A 23 -1.11 2.99 0.38
CA ILE A 23 -1.63 1.99 -0.55
C ILE A 23 -1.90 2.71 -1.86
N VAL A 24 -1.10 2.39 -2.87
CA VAL A 24 -1.19 3.00 -4.19
C VAL A 24 -1.90 2.04 -5.13
N VAL A 25 -2.90 2.55 -5.84
CA VAL A 25 -3.58 1.84 -6.93
C VAL A 25 -3.21 2.51 -8.24
N THR A 26 -2.58 1.75 -9.14
CA THR A 26 -2.13 2.23 -10.46
C THR A 26 -2.98 1.59 -11.54
N GLN A 27 -3.55 2.42 -12.41
CA GLN A 27 -4.32 1.98 -13.57
C GLN A 27 -3.59 2.32 -14.87
N SER A 28 -3.72 1.44 -15.86
CA SER A 28 -3.15 1.64 -17.18
C SER A 28 -4.09 1.09 -18.26
N PRO A 29 -4.24 1.77 -19.41
CA PRO A 29 -3.66 3.07 -19.75
C PRO A 29 -4.36 4.23 -19.02
N SER A 30 -3.65 5.34 -18.80
CA SER A 30 -4.24 6.57 -18.21
C SER A 30 -5.23 7.27 -19.14
N ALA A 31 -5.01 7.14 -20.45
CA ALA A 31 -5.94 7.53 -21.49
C ALA A 31 -5.67 6.69 -22.74
N GLN A 32 -6.73 6.30 -23.45
CA GLN A 32 -6.64 5.57 -24.70
C GLN A 32 -7.75 6.05 -25.65
N ALA A 33 -7.37 6.42 -26.87
CA ALA A 33 -8.34 6.69 -27.92
C ALA A 33 -8.85 5.38 -28.48
N VAL A 34 -10.16 5.30 -28.74
CA VAL A 34 -10.83 4.09 -29.23
C VAL A 34 -11.93 4.42 -30.22
N GLN A 35 -12.22 3.45 -31.09
CA GLN A 35 -13.35 3.50 -32.01
C GLN A 35 -14.52 2.67 -31.50
N GLN A 36 -15.69 2.91 -32.10
CA GLN A 36 -16.89 2.17 -31.75
C GLN A 36 -16.75 0.69 -32.17
N GLY A 37 -16.96 -0.22 -31.22
CA GLY A 37 -16.81 -1.65 -31.42
C GLY A 37 -15.47 -2.21 -30.93
N ASP A 38 -14.53 -1.36 -30.54
CA ASP A 38 -13.27 -1.82 -29.95
C ASP A 38 -13.50 -2.42 -28.56
N THR A 39 -12.77 -3.50 -28.26
CA THR A 39 -12.65 -4.03 -26.91
C THR A 39 -11.35 -3.54 -26.31
N VAL A 40 -11.44 -2.83 -25.18
CA VAL A 40 -10.28 -2.32 -24.44
C VAL A 40 -10.08 -3.12 -23.16
N SER A 41 -8.83 -3.23 -22.75
CA SER A 41 -8.44 -3.80 -21.47
C SER A 41 -7.74 -2.74 -20.64
N ILE A 42 -8.22 -2.53 -19.42
CA ILE A 42 -7.61 -1.62 -18.44
C ILE A 42 -7.07 -2.49 -17.31
N SER A 43 -5.78 -2.35 -17.03
CA SER A 43 -5.14 -3.03 -15.92
C SER A 43 -5.21 -2.17 -14.66
N CYS A 44 -5.29 -2.85 -13.52
CA CYS A 44 -5.28 -2.24 -12.20
C CYS A 44 -4.32 -3.04 -11.32
N THR A 45 -3.37 -2.33 -10.70
CA THR A 45 -2.38 -2.92 -9.81
C THR A 45 -2.44 -2.21 -8.47
N VAL A 46 -2.56 -2.96 -7.39
CA VAL A 46 -2.53 -2.44 -6.01
C VAL A 46 -1.13 -2.69 -5.44
N SER A 47 -0.56 -1.73 -4.71
CA SER A 47 0.79 -1.84 -4.11
C SER A 47 0.91 -2.92 -3.04
N GLN A 48 -0.22 -3.46 -2.58
CA GLN A 48 -0.30 -4.52 -1.58
C GLN A 48 -1.29 -5.60 -2.01
N SER A 49 -1.19 -6.77 -1.39
CA SER A 49 -2.16 -7.86 -1.56
C SER A 49 -3.56 -7.43 -1.14
N VAL A 50 -4.55 -7.78 -1.95
CA VAL A 50 -5.96 -7.54 -1.66
C VAL A 50 -6.53 -8.77 -0.98
N TYR A 51 -7.04 -8.61 0.24
CA TYR A 51 -7.62 -9.70 1.01
C TYR A 51 -9.15 -9.59 1.03
N TYR A 52 -9.84 -10.64 0.63
CA TYR A 52 -11.28 -10.77 0.89
C TYR A 52 -11.47 -11.48 2.23
N HIS A 53 -12.04 -10.78 3.22
CA HIS A 53 -12.36 -11.38 4.50
C HIS A 53 -13.70 -12.13 4.40
N SER A 54 -13.65 -13.36 3.88
CA SER A 54 -14.74 -14.32 4.02
C SER A 54 -14.55 -15.10 5.31
N SER A 55 -15.63 -15.40 6.04
CA SER A 55 -15.60 -16.36 7.15
C SER A 55 -15.04 -17.75 6.76
N ASN A 56 -14.94 -18.03 5.47
CA ASN A 56 -14.42 -19.27 4.90
C ASN A 56 -13.03 -19.14 4.22
N GLY A 57 -12.30 -18.04 4.45
CA GLY A 57 -10.86 -17.95 4.16
C GLY A 57 -10.41 -18.04 2.70
N HIS A 58 -11.27 -17.69 1.73
CA HIS A 58 -10.88 -17.73 0.32
C HIS A 58 -10.14 -16.45 -0.11
N PHE A 59 -8.91 -16.61 -0.58
CA PHE A 59 -8.06 -15.54 -1.11
C PHE A 59 -8.42 -15.26 -2.58
N LEU A 60 -8.32 -14.01 -3.03
CA LEU A 60 -8.53 -13.59 -4.43
C LEU A 60 -7.24 -13.68 -5.24
#